data_AF-B3RLF1-F1
#
_entry.id   AF-B3RLF1-F1
#
_cell.length_a   1.000
_cell.length_b   1.000
_cell.length_c   1.000
_cell.angle_alpha   90.00
_cell.angle_beta   90.00
_cell.angle_gamma   90.00
#
_symmetry.space_group_name_H-M   'P 1'
#
loop_
_entity.id
_entity.type
_entity.pdbx_description
1 polymer ?
#
loop_
_entity_poly.entity_id
_entity_poly.type
_entity_poly.pdbx_seq_one_letter_code
_entity_poly.pdbx_strand_id
1 'polypeptide(L)'
;KWKEELESHQVLVMTAAILLQILQHGYIKVSHINLLIFDECHQAVGRHVYAQIMRDYVHTEDAIRRPIIFGLTASVIHGKCKESQIELKIKQLESLMLSRVATTT
;
A
#
# COMPACT_ATOMS: atom_id res chain seq x y z
N LYS A 1 7.00 -21.95 -8.73
CA LYS A 1 7.04 -21.32 -7.40
C LYS A 1 6.03 -20.19 -7.23
N TRP A 2 6.27 -18.92 -7.61
CA TRP A 2 5.28 -17.85 -7.32
C TRP A 2 3.87 -18.10 -7.88
N LYS A 3 3.75 -18.63 -9.09
CA LYS A 3 2.44 -19.02 -9.65
C LYS A 3 1.71 -20.05 -8.78
N GLU A 4 2.41 -21.10 -8.36
CA GLU A 4 1.84 -22.15 -7.50
C GLU A 4 1.45 -21.58 -6.13
N GLU A 5 2.28 -20.73 -5.51
CA GLU A 5 1.95 -20.10 -4.22
C GLU A 5 0.70 -19.21 -4.33
N LEU A 6 0.57 -18.45 -5.42
CA LEU A 6 -0.57 -17.57 -5.69
C LEU A 6 -1.86 -18.34 -6.03
N GLU A 7 -1.75 -19.53 -6.64
CA GLU A 7 -2.89 -20.39 -6.97
C GLU A 7 -3.34 -21.24 -5.77
N SER A 8 -2.42 -21.61 -4.87
CA SER A 8 -2.69 -22.48 -3.72
C SER A 8 -3.08 -21.74 -2.44
N HIS A 9 -2.80 -20.43 -2.34
CA HIS A 9 -3.09 -19.64 -1.15
C HIS A 9 -3.92 -18.39 -1.46
N GLN A 10 -4.94 -18.15 -0.65
CA GLN A 10 -5.75 -16.93 -0.73
C GLN A 10 -5.15 -15.76 0.06
N VAL A 11 -4.30 -16.05 1.05
CA VAL A 11 -3.66 -15.06 1.91
C VAL A 11 -2.15 -15.28 1.84
N LEU A 12 -1.42 -14.22 1.46
CA LEU A 12 0.02 -14.23 1.41
C LEU A 12 0.59 -13.10 2.29
N VAL A 13 1.60 -13.43 3.09
CA VAL A 13 2.35 -12.46 3.89
C VAL A 13 3.76 -12.38 3.34
N MET A 14 4.19 -11.19 2.95
CA MET A 14 5.50 -10.98 2.33
C MET A 14 6.01 -9.57 2.57
N THR A 15 7.29 -9.35 2.31
CA THR A 15 7.86 -8.01 2.32
C THR A 15 7.42 -7.23 1.08
N ALA A 16 7.40 -5.90 1.20
CA ALA A 16 7.04 -4.99 0.10
C ALA A 16 7.86 -5.25 -1.18
N ALA A 17 9.16 -5.50 -1.02
CA ALA A 17 10.08 -5.72 -2.12
C ALA A 17 9.73 -6.99 -2.91
N ILE A 18 9.32 -8.06 -2.23
CA ILE A 18 8.86 -9.30 -2.86
C ILE A 18 7.59 -9.04 -3.67
N LEU A 19 6.60 -8.34 -3.10
CA LEU A 19 5.37 -7.98 -3.82
C LEU A 19 5.68 -7.14 -5.06
N LEU A 20 6.54 -6.13 -4.93
CA LEU A 20 6.95 -5.29 -6.06
C LEU A 20 7.59 -6.14 -7.17
N GLN A 21 8.51 -7.04 -6.83
CA GLN A 21 9.10 -7.96 -7.81
C GLN A 21 8.04 -8.85 -8.46
N ILE A 22 7.10 -9.39 -7.70
CA ILE A 22 6.03 -10.24 -8.21
C ILE A 22 5.17 -9.50 -9.25
N LEU A 23 4.83 -8.24 -8.98
CA LEU A 23 4.09 -7.37 -9.88
C LEU A 23 4.92 -6.98 -11.12
N GLN A 24 6.20 -6.64 -10.95
CA GLN A 24 7.12 -6.30 -12.04
C GLN A 24 7.32 -7.44 -13.04
N HIS A 25 7.43 -8.67 -12.54
CA HIS A 25 7.57 -9.85 -13.39
C HIS A 25 6.23 -10.34 -13.96
N GLY A 26 5.11 -9.72 -13.58
CA GLY A 26 3.78 -10.05 -14.09
C GLY A 26 3.23 -11.39 -13.60
N TYR A 27 3.72 -11.92 -12.47
CA TYR A 27 3.18 -13.16 -11.91
C TYR A 27 1.73 -13.00 -11.43
N ILE A 28 1.35 -11.80 -10.99
CA ILE A 28 -0.03 -11.41 -10.69
C ILE A 28 -0.25 -9.95 -11.13
N LYS A 29 -1.47 -9.61 -11.49
CA LYS A 29 -1.90 -8.22 -11.68
C LYS A 29 -2.47 -7.70 -10.38
N VAL A 30 -2.29 -6.41 -10.09
CA VAL A 30 -2.88 -5.82 -8.89
C VAL A 30 -4.39 -5.98 -8.84
N SER A 31 -5.07 -6.05 -10.00
CA SER A 31 -6.50 -6.30 -10.12
C SER A 31 -6.97 -7.71 -9.79
N HIS A 32 -6.03 -8.65 -9.57
CA HIS A 32 -6.34 -9.97 -9.02
C HIS A 32 -6.19 -10.02 -7.50
N ILE A 33 -5.83 -8.91 -6.85
CA ILE A 33 -5.77 -8.78 -5.39
C ILE A 33 -7.07 -8.12 -4.94
N ASN A 34 -7.77 -8.72 -3.97
CA ASN A 34 -8.99 -8.13 -3.41
C ASN A 34 -8.69 -7.12 -2.30
N LEU A 35 -7.70 -7.42 -1.44
CA LEU A 35 -7.32 -6.63 -0.29
C LEU A 35 -5.80 -6.59 -0.18
N LEU A 36 -5.23 -5.39 -0.10
CA LEU A 36 -3.81 -5.17 0.12
C LEU A 36 -3.60 -4.44 1.45
N ILE A 37 -2.89 -5.10 2.37
CA ILE A 37 -2.61 -4.59 3.71
C ILE A 37 -1.15 -4.13 3.80
N PHE A 38 -0.95 -2.91 4.25
CA PHE A 38 0.37 -2.35 4.55
C PHE A 38 0.54 -2.20 6.06
N ASP A 39 1.48 -2.95 6.63
CA ASP A 39 1.97 -2.69 7.99
C ASP A 39 2.94 -1.50 7.98
N GLU A 40 3.00 -0.74 9.07
CA GLU A 40 3.71 0.54 9.16
C GLU A 40 3.48 1.47 7.95
N CYS A 41 2.21 1.64 7.56
CA CYS A 41 1.82 2.32 6.33
C CYS A 41 2.30 3.78 6.23
N HIS A 42 2.66 4.40 7.35
CA HIS A 42 3.28 5.73 7.40
C HIS A 42 4.62 5.81 6.65
N GLN A 43 5.26 4.68 6.35
CA GLN A 43 6.45 4.59 5.50
C GLN A 43 6.16 4.84 4.01
N ALA A 44 4.89 4.86 3.59
CA ALA A 44 4.49 5.11 2.20
C ALA A 44 4.70 6.58 1.81
N VAL A 45 5.94 7.02 1.68
CA VAL A 45 6.32 8.37 1.28
C VAL A 45 7.48 8.35 0.29
N GLY A 46 7.56 9.38 -0.56
CA GLY A 46 8.68 9.56 -1.49
C GLY A 46 8.92 8.34 -2.39
N ARG A 47 10.10 7.73 -2.27
CA ARG A 47 10.53 6.57 -3.07
C ARG A 47 10.46 5.24 -2.31
N HIS A 48 9.77 5.19 -1.17
CA HIS A 48 9.58 3.93 -0.45
C HIS A 48 8.80 2.92 -1.31
N VAL A 49 9.07 1.63 -1.13
CA VAL A 49 8.48 0.55 -1.95
C VAL A 49 6.96 0.55 -1.90
N TYR A 50 6.37 0.88 -0.74
CA TYR A 50 4.90 1.06 -0.63
C TYR A 50 4.38 2.16 -1.56
N ALA A 51 5.03 3.32 -1.58
CA ALA A 51 4.64 4.43 -2.46
C ALA A 51 4.85 4.09 -3.94
N GLN A 52 5.79 3.21 -4.25
CA GLN A 52 6.01 2.71 -5.60
C GLN A 52 4.88 1.74 -6.03
N ILE A 53 4.53 0.77 -5.19
CA ILE A 53 3.43 -0.16 -5.46
C ILE A 53 2.11 0.61 -5.68
N MET A 54 1.84 1.60 -4.82
CA MET A 54 0.64 2.43 -4.94
C MET A 54 0.62 3.22 -6.24
N ARG A 55 1.72 3.91 -6.60
CA ARG A 55 1.76 4.78 -7.80
C ARG A 55 1.81 4.00 -9.11
N ASP A 56 2.64 2.96 -9.17
CA ASP A 56 2.96 2.30 -10.44
C ASP A 56 1.93 1.23 -10.79
N TYR A 57 1.27 0.62 -9.79
CA TYR A 57 0.34 -0.49 -9.98
C TYR A 57 -1.08 -0.16 -9.54
N VAL A 58 -1.29 0.33 -8.31
CA VAL A 58 -2.66 0.56 -7.82
C VAL A 58 -3.28 1.77 -8.52
N HIS A 59 -2.58 2.90 -8.61
CA HIS A 59 -3.11 4.15 -9.17
C HIS A 59 -3.29 4.12 -10.68
N THR A 60 -2.68 3.16 -11.38
CA THR A 60 -2.76 3.00 -12.84
C THR A 60 -3.88 2.05 -13.27
N GLU A 61 -4.42 1.24 -12.37
CA GLU A 61 -5.52 0.31 -12.66
C GLU A 61 -6.90 1.00 -12.62
N ASP A 62 -7.95 0.43 -13.19
CA ASP A 62 -9.29 1.00 -13.11
C ASP A 62 -9.84 1.01 -11.66
N ALA A 63 -10.56 2.06 -11.26
CA ALA A 63 -11.06 2.20 -9.89
C ALA A 63 -11.89 1.00 -9.38
N ILE A 64 -12.66 0.36 -10.27
CA ILE A 64 -13.49 -0.82 -9.97
C ILE A 64 -12.65 -2.09 -9.79
N ARG A 65 -11.44 -2.12 -10.36
CA ARG A 65 -10.55 -3.28 -10.41
C ARG A 65 -9.39 -3.19 -9.44
N ARG A 66 -9.20 -2.06 -8.75
CA ARG A 66 -8.15 -1.92 -7.72
C ARG A 66 -8.51 -2.73 -6.46
N PRO A 67 -7.51 -3.26 -5.73
CA PRO A 67 -7.73 -3.83 -4.41
C PRO A 67 -8.26 -2.77 -3.43
N ILE A 68 -8.97 -3.23 -2.40
CA ILE A 68 -9.18 -2.44 -1.19
C ILE A 68 -7.83 -2.25 -0.52
N ILE A 69 -7.52 -1.02 -0.12
CA ILE A 69 -6.26 -0.70 0.55
C ILE A 69 -6.51 -0.49 2.03
N PHE A 70 -5.77 -1.21 2.86
CA PHE A 70 -5.83 -1.09 4.31
C PHE A 70 -4.42 -0.86 4.87
N GLY A 71 -4.27 0.15 5.73
CA GLY A 71 -2.99 0.53 6.31
C GLY A 71 -3.05 0.47 7.83
N LEU A 72 -2.07 -0.20 8.43
CA LEU A 72 -1.86 -0.24 9.87
C LEU A 72 -0.61 0.56 10.21
N THR A 73 -0.68 1.36 11.27
CA THR A 73 0.48 2.08 11.79
C THR A 73 0.23 2.53 13.22
N ALA A 74 1.26 2.54 14.05
CA ALA A 74 1.20 3.14 15.39
C ALA A 74 1.30 4.67 15.36
N SER A 75 1.88 5.23 14.30
CA SER A 75 2.01 6.68 14.08
C SER A 75 1.71 7.03 12.63
N VAL A 76 0.88 8.05 12.40
CA VAL A 76 0.55 8.50 11.03
C VAL A 76 1.67 9.37 10.44
N ILE A 77 2.55 9.90 11.29
CA ILE A 77 3.60 10.82 10.87
C ILE A 77 4.94 10.10 10.81
N HIS A 78 5.55 10.13 9.63
CA HIS A 78 6.95 9.78 9.44
C HIS A 78 7.86 10.97 9.79
N GLY A 79 8.70 10.79 10.82
CA GLY A 79 9.74 11.74 11.23
C GLY A 79 9.23 13.01 11.92
N LYS A 80 10.12 14.01 12.07
CA LYS A 80 9.78 15.30 12.69
C LYS A 80 8.77 16.05 11.82
N CYS A 81 7.78 16.67 12.46
CA CYS A 81 6.73 17.43 11.79
C CYS A 81 6.37 18.66 12.63
N LYS A 82 6.20 19.81 11.98
CA LYS A 82 5.58 20.96 12.63
C LYS A 82 4.07 20.75 12.68
N GLU A 83 3.40 21.28 13.70
CA GLU A 83 1.93 21.15 13.84
C GLU A 83 1.19 21.60 12.58
N SER A 84 1.64 22.70 11.96
CA SER A 84 1.07 23.24 10.71
C SER A 84 1.18 22.30 9.50
N GLN A 85 2.00 21.26 9.56
CA GLN A 85 2.21 20.30 8.46
C GLN A 85 1.50 18.96 8.68
N ILE A 86 0.92 18.73 9.87
CA ILE A 86 0.30 17.46 10.23
C ILE A 86 -0.84 17.12 9.27
N GLU A 87 -1.81 18.04 9.12
CA GLU A 87 -2.95 17.83 8.23
C GLU A 87 -2.53 17.59 6.78
N LEU A 88 -1.50 18.31 6.31
CA LEU A 88 -0.98 18.14 4.96
C LEU A 88 -0.39 16.74 4.77
N LYS A 89 0.43 16.26 5.72
CA LYS A 89 1.02 14.92 5.65
C LYS A 89 -0.04 13.83 5.72
N ILE A 90 -1.06 13.99 6.57
CA ILE A 90 -2.19 13.06 6.65
C ILE A 90 -2.91 13.00 5.31
N LYS A 91 -3.28 14.15 4.71
CA LYS A 91 -3.93 14.20 3.40
C LYS A 91 -3.09 13.57 2.29
N GLN A 92 -1.77 13.77 2.32
CA GLN A 92 -0.85 13.15 1.37
C GLN A 92 -0.86 11.62 1.49
N LEU A 93 -0.83 11.11 2.73
CA LEU A 93 -0.90 9.67 2.98
C LEU A 93 -2.25 9.09 2.56
N GLU A 94 -3.36 9.72 2.95
CA GLU A 94 -4.71 9.33 2.55
C GLU A 94 -4.87 9.29 1.03
N SER A 95 -4.38 10.32 0.33
CA SER A 95 -4.42 10.38 -1.13
C SER A 95 -3.56 9.32 -1.81
N LEU A 96 -2.42 8.96 -1.23
CA LEU A 96 -1.56 7.90 -1.76
C LEU A 96 -2.14 6.52 -1.49
N MET A 97 -2.73 6.31 -0.32
CA MET A 97 -3.23 5.02 0.13
C MET A 97 -4.68 4.76 -0.31
N LEU A 98 -5.32 5.73 -0.96
CA LEU A 98 -6.75 5.66 -1.34
C LEU A 98 -7.65 5.28 -0.16
N SER A 99 -7.31 5.79 1.02
CA SER A 99 -7.93 5.40 2.29
C SER A 99 -8.03 6.60 3.22
N ARG A 100 -8.80 6.44 4.30
CA ARG A 100 -8.97 7.47 5.34
C ARG A 100 -8.31 7.04 6.63
N VAL A 101 -7.64 7.98 7.28
CA VAL A 101 -7.05 7.74 8.60
C VAL A 101 -8.17 7.73 9.64
N ALA A 102 -8.18 6.68 10.47
CA ALA A 102 -9.03 6.59 11.64
C ALA A 102 -8.14 6.37 12.86
N THR A 103 -8.32 7.20 13.88
CA THR A 103 -7.61 7.10 15.16
C THR A 103 -8.57 6.56 16.22
N THR A 104 -8.16 5.57 16.98
CA THR A 104 -8.88 5.14 18.17
C THR A 104 -8.70 6.19 19.27
N THR A 105 -9.79 6.50 19.98
CA THR A 105 -9.78 7.41 21.14
C THR A 105 -9.43 6.66 22.41
#